data_AF-A0AAN7YTL4-F1
#
_entry.id   AF-A0AAN7YTL4-F1
#
_cell.length_a   1.000
_cell.length_b   1.000
_cell.length_c   1.000
_cell.angle_alpha   90.00
_cell.angle_beta   90.00
_cell.angle_gamma   90.00
#
_symmetry.space_group_name_H-M   'P 1'
#
loop_
_entity.id
_entity.type
_entity.pdbx_description
1 polymer ?
#
loop_
_entity_poly.entity_id
_entity_poly.type
_entity_poly.pdbx_seq_one_letter_code
_entity_poly.pdbx_strand_id
1 'polypeptide(L)'
;MTSPAGQAMSEAARREGGPTKGSTSAQMQSEVGKQQNFEQAVQEVGSKMENAPEQVTQADAAYLHSREAKVLGRANPPAGSITSEAEALAAANEGHTDQGKTNTGTTASSASAANQAARDRLSNFEQASAKVGQKMASKPESVTKEDGDLLHSREQRAFGTTSKGGVASQAQSLASENQQKGTA
;
A
#
# COMPACT_ATOMS: atom_id res chain seq x y z
N MET A 1 -68.25 15.46 3.69
CA MET A 1 -67.53 15.82 4.92
C MET A 1 -66.50 14.72 5.17
N THR A 2 -65.26 14.94 4.74
CA THR A 2 -64.20 13.92 4.69
C THR A 2 -63.45 13.88 6.03
N SER A 3 -63.36 12.69 6.63
CA SER A 3 -62.84 12.44 7.98
C SER A 3 -61.33 12.73 8.12
N PRO A 4 -60.88 13.30 9.25
CA PRO A 4 -59.47 13.63 9.53
C PRO A 4 -58.71 12.43 10.13
N ALA A 5 -58.64 11.30 9.41
CA ALA A 5 -57.99 10.07 9.92
C ALA A 5 -56.49 9.96 9.57
N GLY A 6 -55.99 10.77 8.63
CA GLY A 6 -54.61 10.66 8.13
C GLY A 6 -53.55 11.40 8.95
N GLN A 7 -53.94 12.35 9.82
CA GLN A 7 -52.99 13.16 10.59
C GLN A 7 -52.79 12.68 12.04
N ALA A 8 -53.70 11.86 12.58
CA ALA A 8 -53.62 11.38 13.96
C ALA A 8 -52.59 10.24 14.15
N MET A 9 -52.29 9.46 13.11
CA MET A 9 -51.36 8.33 13.22
C MET A 9 -49.88 8.74 13.34
N SER A 10 -49.51 9.91 12.80
CA SER A 10 -48.12 10.42 12.88
C SER A 10 -47.78 11.07 14.23
N GLU A 11 -48.77 11.34 15.08
CA GLU A 11 -48.55 11.94 16.41
C GLU A 11 -48.54 10.89 17.53
N ALA A 12 -49.29 9.79 17.39
CA ALA A 12 -49.29 8.67 18.34
C ALA A 12 -47.94 7.94 18.37
N ALA A 13 -47.27 7.77 17.23
CA ALA A 13 -45.95 7.11 17.15
C ALA A 13 -44.79 7.94 17.74
N ARG A 14 -45.00 9.24 18.03
CA ARG A 14 -44.03 10.08 18.75
C ARG A 14 -44.22 10.04 20.27
N ARG A 15 -45.34 9.52 20.76
CA ARG A 15 -45.67 9.44 22.20
C ARG A 15 -45.29 8.11 22.84
N GLU A 16 -45.15 7.04 22.06
CA GLU A 16 -44.51 5.81 22.52
C GLU A 16 -43.01 5.95 22.31
N GLY A 17 -42.27 6.06 23.42
CA GLY A 17 -40.85 6.33 23.48
C GLY A 17 -40.00 5.33 22.70
N GLY A 18 -39.92 5.53 21.38
CA GLY A 18 -38.83 5.00 20.56
C GLY A 18 -37.50 5.48 21.13
N PRO A 19 -36.41 4.69 20.97
CA PRO A 19 -35.12 4.96 21.58
C PRO A 19 -34.70 6.39 21.27
N THR A 20 -34.73 7.25 22.28
CA THR A 20 -34.31 8.64 22.16
C THR A 20 -32.82 8.63 21.83
N LYS A 21 -32.41 9.37 20.81
CA LYS A 21 -31.01 9.50 20.38
C LYS A 21 -30.17 9.94 21.60
N GLY A 22 -29.46 8.99 22.22
CA GLY A 22 -28.70 9.20 23.46
C GLY A 22 -29.16 8.44 24.71
N SER A 23 -30.30 7.73 24.68
CA SER A 23 -30.73 6.83 25.77
C SER A 23 -29.81 5.60 25.90
N THR A 24 -29.73 5.00 27.08
CA THR A 24 -28.96 3.77 27.33
C THR A 24 -29.35 2.64 26.35
N SER A 25 -30.62 2.51 26.00
CA SER A 25 -31.08 1.54 24.99
C SER A 25 -30.63 1.88 23.57
N ALA A 26 -30.63 3.16 23.18
CA ALA A 26 -30.08 3.59 21.90
C ALA A 26 -28.55 3.41 21.82
N GLN A 27 -27.85 3.61 22.93
CA GLN A 27 -26.40 3.38 23.04
C GLN A 27 -26.08 1.90 22.90
N MET A 28 -26.78 1.02 23.63
CA MET A 28 -26.61 -0.43 23.52
C MET A 28 -26.91 -0.94 22.11
N GLN A 29 -27.95 -0.45 21.44
CA GLN A 29 -28.23 -0.82 20.03
C GLN A 29 -27.14 -0.36 19.07
N SER A 30 -26.57 0.82 19.30
CA SER A 30 -25.46 1.35 18.50
C SER A 30 -24.17 0.54 18.69
N GLU A 31 -23.86 0.14 19.92
CA GLU A 31 -22.72 -0.73 20.22
C GLU A 31 -22.85 -2.11 19.59
N VAL A 32 -24.03 -2.72 19.71
CA VAL A 32 -24.33 -4.01 19.06
C VAL A 32 -24.21 -3.89 17.54
N GLY A 33 -24.70 -2.81 16.94
CA GLY A 33 -24.57 -2.56 15.50
C GLY A 33 -23.11 -2.43 15.06
N LYS A 34 -22.26 -1.73 15.83
CA LYS A 34 -20.82 -1.62 15.55
C LYS A 34 -20.13 -2.98 15.67
N GLN A 35 -20.47 -3.77 16.70
CA GLN A 35 -19.92 -5.10 16.92
C GLN A 35 -20.24 -6.02 15.74
N GLN A 36 -21.50 -6.09 15.33
CA GLN A 36 -21.93 -6.89 14.18
C GLN A 36 -21.27 -6.44 12.88
N ASN A 37 -21.15 -5.12 12.68
CA ASN A 37 -20.49 -4.56 11.51
C ASN A 37 -19.00 -4.96 11.47
N PHE A 38 -18.30 -4.89 12.59
CA PHE A 38 -16.93 -5.38 12.68
C PHE A 38 -16.83 -6.88 12.39
N GLU A 39 -17.69 -7.69 13.02
CA GLU A 39 -17.70 -9.15 12.86
C GLU A 39 -17.93 -9.58 11.40
N GLN A 40 -18.82 -8.89 10.68
CA GLN A 40 -19.01 -9.12 9.25
C GLN A 40 -17.76 -8.79 8.42
N ALA A 41 -17.06 -7.70 8.74
CA ALA A 41 -15.83 -7.34 8.04
C ALA A 41 -14.70 -8.35 8.33
N VAL A 42 -14.63 -8.84 9.57
CA VAL A 42 -13.72 -9.91 9.98
C VAL A 42 -13.98 -11.18 9.18
N GLN A 43 -15.25 -11.55 8.96
CA GLN A 43 -15.58 -12.72 8.14
C GLN A 43 -15.19 -12.53 6.67
N GLU A 44 -15.50 -11.37 6.08
CA GLU A 44 -15.22 -11.08 4.67
C GLU A 44 -13.71 -11.03 4.38
N VAL A 45 -12.97 -10.23 5.17
CA VAL A 45 -11.54 -10.05 4.99
C VAL A 45 -10.77 -11.24 5.54
N GLY A 46 -11.19 -11.83 6.66
CA GLY A 46 -10.59 -13.04 7.22
C GLY A 46 -10.68 -14.23 6.26
N SER A 47 -11.84 -14.44 5.63
CA SER A 47 -11.97 -15.49 4.59
C SER A 47 -11.01 -15.24 3.42
N LYS A 48 -10.83 -13.97 3.02
CA LYS A 48 -9.87 -13.60 1.99
C LYS A 48 -8.43 -13.84 2.46
N MET A 49 -8.08 -13.51 3.70
CA MET A 49 -6.75 -13.77 4.29
C MET A 49 -6.43 -15.26 4.35
N GLU A 50 -7.41 -16.12 4.64
CA GLU A 50 -7.20 -17.58 4.71
C GLU A 50 -7.11 -18.25 3.33
N ASN A 51 -7.96 -17.84 2.38
CA ASN A 51 -8.09 -18.52 1.10
C ASN A 51 -7.23 -17.90 -0.02
N ALA A 52 -6.98 -16.60 0.04
CA ALA A 52 -6.25 -15.84 -0.97
C ALA A 52 -5.44 -14.71 -0.30
N PRO A 53 -4.45 -15.04 0.54
CA PRO A 53 -3.66 -14.06 1.27
C PRO A 53 -2.98 -13.05 0.34
N GLU A 54 -2.61 -13.45 -0.89
CA GLU A 54 -2.02 -12.56 -1.89
C GLU A 54 -2.99 -11.50 -2.48
N GLN A 55 -4.30 -11.66 -2.27
CA GLN A 55 -5.34 -10.74 -2.75
C GLN A 55 -5.78 -9.72 -1.69
N VAL A 56 -5.20 -9.78 -0.50
CA VAL A 56 -5.47 -8.83 0.59
C VAL A 56 -4.83 -7.48 0.26
N THR A 57 -5.64 -6.43 0.22
CA THR A 57 -5.22 -5.07 -0.14
C THR A 57 -5.23 -4.13 1.07
N GLN A 58 -4.59 -2.95 0.97
CA GLN A 58 -4.73 -1.94 2.05
C GLN A 58 -6.17 -1.49 2.25
N ALA A 59 -7.02 -1.53 1.22
CA ALA A 59 -8.43 -1.19 1.36
C ALA A 59 -9.16 -2.19 2.28
N ASP A 60 -8.86 -3.48 2.15
CA ASP A 60 -9.41 -4.52 3.02
C ASP A 60 -8.95 -4.33 4.48
N ALA A 61 -7.66 -4.03 4.68
CA ALA A 61 -7.08 -3.77 6.00
C ALA A 61 -7.64 -2.49 6.64
N ALA A 62 -7.75 -1.39 5.89
CA ALA A 62 -8.31 -0.12 6.36
C ALA A 62 -9.81 -0.24 6.70
N TYR A 63 -10.54 -1.09 5.97
CA TYR A 63 -11.93 -1.40 6.25
C TYR A 63 -12.11 -2.10 7.60
N LEU A 64 -11.28 -3.11 7.89
CA LEU A 64 -11.23 -3.75 9.21
C LEU A 64 -10.84 -2.75 10.31
N HIS A 65 -9.79 -1.97 10.06
CA HIS A 65 -9.25 -1.00 11.01
C HIS A 65 -10.32 0.01 11.43
N SER A 66 -11.05 0.59 10.47
CA SER A 66 -12.12 1.56 10.77
C SER A 66 -13.21 0.99 11.68
N ARG A 67 -13.54 -0.29 11.50
CA ARG A 67 -14.60 -0.96 12.27
C ARG A 67 -14.10 -1.39 13.64
N GLU A 68 -12.89 -1.93 13.73
CA GLU A 68 -12.25 -2.27 15.01
C GLU A 68 -12.08 -1.02 15.88
N ALA A 69 -11.66 0.10 15.28
CA ALA A 69 -11.51 1.37 15.99
C ALA A 69 -12.84 1.91 16.55
N LYS A 70 -13.95 1.68 15.83
CA LYS A 70 -15.29 2.07 16.28
C LYS A 70 -15.82 1.19 17.41
N VAL A 71 -15.44 -0.08 17.44
CA VAL A 71 -15.84 -1.04 18.49
C VAL A 71 -15.00 -0.86 19.74
N LEU A 72 -13.68 -0.79 19.59
CA LEU A 72 -12.74 -0.73 20.71
C LEU A 72 -12.45 0.70 21.18
N GLY A 73 -12.91 1.71 20.44
CA GLY A 73 -12.68 3.12 20.76
C GLY A 73 -11.21 3.55 20.68
N ARG A 74 -10.35 2.75 20.04
CA ARG A 74 -8.91 3.03 19.90
C ARG A 74 -8.53 3.18 18.45
N ALA A 75 -7.61 4.10 18.18
CA ALA A 75 -7.14 4.38 16.83
C ALA A 75 -6.17 3.35 16.26
N ASN A 76 -5.59 2.47 17.08
CA ASN A 76 -4.66 1.44 16.59
C ASN A 76 -5.18 0.05 16.96
N PRO A 77 -5.13 -0.93 16.04
CA PRO A 77 -5.49 -2.30 16.33
C PRO A 77 -4.57 -2.90 17.43
N PRO A 78 -5.04 -3.87 18.24
CA PRO A 78 -4.16 -4.59 19.15
C PRO A 78 -3.13 -5.36 18.33
N ALA A 79 -1.92 -5.52 18.88
CA ALA A 79 -0.98 -6.48 18.33
C ALA A 79 -1.60 -7.90 18.35
N GLY A 80 -1.52 -8.60 17.22
CA GLY A 80 -2.12 -9.93 17.05
C GLY A 80 -3.62 -9.93 16.77
N SER A 81 -4.22 -8.78 16.45
CA SER A 81 -5.58 -8.73 15.90
C SER A 81 -5.60 -9.11 14.43
N ILE A 82 -6.75 -9.59 13.96
CA ILE A 82 -6.97 -9.86 12.55
C ILE A 82 -6.75 -8.62 11.67
N THR A 83 -7.01 -7.41 12.18
CA THR A 83 -6.69 -6.16 11.49
C THR A 83 -5.18 -5.99 11.35
N SER A 84 -4.40 -6.21 12.41
CA SER A 84 -2.94 -6.15 12.33
C SER A 84 -2.36 -7.21 11.38
N GLU A 85 -2.95 -8.40 11.34
CA GLU A 85 -2.56 -9.44 10.39
C GLU A 85 -2.96 -9.06 8.94
N ALA A 86 -4.14 -8.46 8.75
CA ALA A 86 -4.59 -7.96 7.45
C ALA A 86 -3.69 -6.82 6.95
N GLU A 87 -3.30 -5.89 7.83
CA GLU A 87 -2.35 -4.81 7.52
C GLU A 87 -0.97 -5.36 7.14
N ALA A 88 -0.50 -6.39 7.85
CA ALA A 88 0.77 -7.05 7.54
C ALA A 88 0.73 -7.77 6.18
N LEU A 89 -0.35 -8.50 5.88
CA LEU A 89 -0.55 -9.15 4.58
C LEU A 89 -0.70 -8.14 3.45
N ALA A 90 -1.51 -7.09 3.65
CA ALA A 90 -1.66 -6.01 2.70
C ALA A 90 -0.33 -5.31 2.41
N ALA A 91 0.45 -4.98 3.44
CA ALA A 91 1.77 -4.37 3.27
C ALA A 91 2.77 -5.31 2.58
N ALA A 92 2.68 -6.62 2.81
CA ALA A 92 3.50 -7.60 2.10
C ALA A 92 3.11 -7.69 0.61
N ASN A 93 1.82 -7.65 0.29
CA ASN A 93 1.31 -7.70 -1.08
C ASN A 93 1.54 -6.38 -1.84
N GLU A 94 1.40 -5.24 -1.17
CA GLU A 94 1.67 -3.91 -1.73
C GLU A 94 3.16 -3.60 -1.78
N GLY A 95 4.00 -4.22 -0.94
CA GLY A 95 5.45 -4.23 -1.11
C GLY A 95 5.89 -4.84 -2.45
N HIS A 96 5.02 -5.62 -3.11
CA HIS A 96 5.20 -6.12 -4.47
C HIS A 96 4.55 -5.24 -5.56
N THR A 97 3.62 -4.33 -5.23
CA THR A 97 2.83 -3.57 -6.22
C THR A 97 2.86 -2.05 -6.08
N ASP A 98 3.37 -1.47 -4.99
CA ASP A 98 3.31 -0.03 -4.71
C ASP A 98 4.65 0.53 -4.20
N GLN A 99 5.52 0.90 -5.14
CA GLN A 99 6.46 2.00 -4.93
C GLN A 99 5.66 3.32 -4.97
N GLY A 100 4.89 3.66 -3.92
CA GLY A 100 3.85 4.67 -4.14
C GLY A 100 3.20 5.34 -2.94
N LYS A 101 3.99 5.73 -1.92
CA LYS A 101 3.68 6.69 -0.82
C LYS A 101 3.29 6.05 0.51
N THR A 102 4.03 6.38 1.56
CA THR A 102 3.52 7.27 2.62
C THR A 102 4.66 7.78 3.50
N ASN A 103 4.68 9.10 3.67
CA ASN A 103 5.34 9.78 4.77
C ASN A 103 4.39 9.69 5.97
N THR A 104 4.63 8.79 6.93
CA THR A 104 4.21 9.00 8.32
C THR A 104 5.29 8.45 9.25
N GLY A 105 5.92 9.36 9.98
CA GLY A 105 6.95 9.02 10.93
C GLY A 105 6.37 8.26 12.11
N THR A 106 6.96 7.12 12.44
CA THR A 106 7.09 6.66 13.81
C THR A 106 8.44 5.94 13.93
N THR A 107 9.23 6.42 14.88
CA THR A 107 10.60 6.11 15.21
C THR A 107 10.79 4.67 15.71
N ALA A 108 10.56 3.69 14.84
CA ALA A 108 10.89 2.28 15.05
C ALA A 108 11.66 1.65 13.86
N SER A 109 12.00 2.45 12.83
CA SER A 109 12.28 1.96 11.48
C SER A 109 13.64 2.39 10.91
N SER A 110 14.68 2.66 11.71
CA SER A 110 15.99 3.03 11.11
C SER A 110 16.67 1.83 10.44
N ALA A 111 16.64 0.66 11.08
CA ALA A 111 17.17 -0.58 10.50
C ALA A 111 16.27 -1.12 9.37
N SER A 112 14.95 -1.07 9.54
CA SER A 112 13.99 -1.54 8.54
C SER A 112 13.96 -0.64 7.30
N ALA A 113 13.91 0.69 7.46
CA ALA A 113 13.97 1.61 6.32
C ALA A 113 15.33 1.61 5.63
N ALA A 114 16.45 1.44 6.36
CA ALA A 114 17.76 1.28 5.74
C ALA A 114 17.86 -0.02 4.93
N ASN A 115 17.30 -1.12 5.44
CA ASN A 115 17.25 -2.39 4.73
C ASN A 115 16.34 -2.30 3.49
N GLN A 116 15.17 -1.67 3.63
CA GLN A 116 14.26 -1.41 2.52
C GLN A 116 14.90 -0.51 1.45
N ALA A 117 15.53 0.59 1.85
CA ALA A 117 16.25 1.47 0.92
C ALA A 117 17.41 0.76 0.21
N ALA A 118 18.09 -0.19 0.85
CA ALA A 118 19.13 -0.99 0.21
C ALA A 118 18.55 -1.93 -0.85
N ARG A 119 17.43 -2.59 -0.54
CA ARG A 119 16.69 -3.46 -1.49
C ARG A 119 16.15 -2.66 -2.67
N ASP A 120 15.60 -1.48 -2.41
CA ASP A 120 15.12 -0.58 -3.46
C ASP A 120 16.24 -0.15 -4.39
N ARG A 121 17.41 0.23 -3.85
CA ARG A 121 18.58 0.60 -4.68
C ARG A 121 19.05 -0.55 -5.55
N LEU A 122 19.07 -1.77 -5.00
CA LEU A 122 19.44 -2.97 -5.76
C LEU A 122 18.43 -3.26 -6.88
N SER A 123 17.14 -3.29 -6.57
CA SER A 123 16.07 -3.50 -7.56
C SER A 123 16.11 -2.44 -8.67
N ASN A 124 16.29 -1.17 -8.30
CA ASN A 124 16.45 -0.07 -9.26
C ASN A 124 17.67 -0.26 -10.18
N PHE A 125 18.79 -0.78 -9.64
CA PHE A 125 19.96 -1.08 -10.44
C PHE A 125 19.72 -2.27 -11.38
N GLU A 126 19.13 -3.36 -10.88
CA GLU A 126 18.81 -4.54 -11.68
C GLU A 126 17.90 -4.21 -12.85
N GLN A 127 16.82 -3.46 -12.61
CA GLN A 127 15.90 -3.04 -13.68
C GLN A 127 16.60 -2.17 -14.73
N ALA A 128 17.42 -1.21 -14.30
CA ALA A 128 18.19 -0.38 -15.22
C ALA A 128 19.18 -1.23 -16.02
N SER A 129 19.87 -2.18 -15.37
CA SER A 129 20.83 -3.08 -16.00
C SER A 129 20.18 -4.00 -17.03
N ALA A 130 18.98 -4.52 -16.76
CA ALA A 130 18.24 -5.35 -17.69
C ALA A 130 17.83 -4.55 -18.93
N LYS A 131 17.27 -3.34 -18.73
CA LYS A 131 16.83 -2.47 -19.81
C LYS A 131 17.99 -2.02 -20.70
N VAL A 132 19.08 -1.53 -20.10
CA VAL A 132 20.24 -1.04 -20.84
C VAL A 132 21.04 -2.22 -21.42
N GLY A 133 21.20 -3.32 -20.68
CA GLY A 133 21.84 -4.54 -21.17
C GLY A 133 21.12 -5.15 -22.38
N GLN A 134 19.79 -5.18 -22.37
CA GLN A 134 19.02 -5.59 -23.55
C GLN A 134 19.25 -4.64 -24.73
N LYS A 135 19.32 -3.33 -24.48
CA LYS A 135 19.64 -2.33 -25.52
C LYS A 135 21.06 -2.56 -26.08
N MET A 136 22.05 -2.76 -25.22
CA MET A 136 23.43 -3.08 -25.62
C MET A 136 23.51 -4.35 -26.47
N ALA A 137 22.74 -5.40 -26.13
CA ALA A 137 22.72 -6.64 -26.89
C ALA A 137 21.96 -6.54 -28.23
N SER A 138 20.87 -5.78 -28.27
CA SER A 138 19.98 -5.73 -29.44
C SER A 138 20.33 -4.64 -30.43
N LYS A 139 20.79 -3.48 -29.93
CA LYS A 139 21.09 -2.26 -30.69
C LYS A 139 22.21 -1.47 -30.00
N PRO A 140 23.45 -1.97 -30.00
CA PRO A 140 24.57 -1.33 -29.31
C PRO A 140 24.79 0.12 -29.77
N GLU A 141 24.52 0.44 -31.03
CA GLU A 141 24.61 1.80 -31.60
C GLU A 141 23.61 2.80 -31.02
N SER A 142 22.54 2.32 -30.37
CA SER A 142 21.52 3.16 -29.74
C SER A 142 21.79 3.47 -28.27
N VAL A 143 22.85 2.92 -27.70
CA VAL A 143 23.27 3.16 -26.32
C VAL A 143 23.80 4.59 -26.22
N THR A 144 23.23 5.38 -25.31
CA THR A 144 23.59 6.79 -25.13
C THR A 144 24.34 7.04 -23.83
N LYS A 145 24.92 8.24 -23.70
CA LYS A 145 25.64 8.64 -22.48
C LYS A 145 24.72 8.65 -21.27
N GLU A 146 23.44 9.00 -21.46
CA GLU A 146 22.42 8.95 -20.41
C GLU A 146 22.20 7.53 -19.89
N ASP A 147 22.22 6.52 -20.77
CA ASP A 147 22.10 5.11 -20.34
C ASP A 147 23.30 4.69 -19.47
N GLY A 148 24.51 5.08 -19.87
CA GLY A 148 25.74 4.84 -19.11
C GLY A 148 25.77 5.56 -17.76
N ASP A 149 25.44 6.85 -17.75
CA ASP A 149 25.39 7.67 -16.53
C ASP A 149 24.28 7.20 -15.57
N LEU A 150 23.14 6.74 -16.11
CA LEU A 150 22.07 6.14 -15.33
C LEU A 150 22.57 4.88 -14.61
N LEU A 151 23.17 3.94 -15.33
CA LEU A 151 23.70 2.71 -14.73
C LEU A 151 24.78 3.00 -13.69
N HIS A 152 25.70 3.91 -13.99
CA HIS A 152 26.76 4.31 -13.07
C HIS A 152 26.18 4.85 -11.75
N SER A 153 25.21 5.75 -11.84
CA SER A 153 24.52 6.33 -10.68
C SER A 153 23.80 5.26 -9.85
N ARG A 154 23.14 4.29 -10.49
CA ARG A 154 22.41 3.22 -9.80
C ARG A 154 23.37 2.21 -9.16
N GLU A 155 24.46 1.85 -9.83
CA GLU A 155 25.49 0.96 -9.29
C GLU A 155 26.17 1.57 -8.06
N GLN A 156 26.55 2.84 -8.15
CA GLN A 156 27.12 3.59 -7.03
C GLN A 156 26.17 3.67 -5.83
N ARG A 157 24.88 3.86 -6.06
CA ARG A 157 23.88 3.89 -4.98
C ARG A 157 23.66 2.52 -4.35
N ALA A 158 23.69 1.46 -5.14
CA ALA A 158 23.45 0.09 -4.69
C ALA A 158 24.66 -0.50 -3.96
N PHE A 159 25.86 -0.34 -4.51
CA PHE A 159 27.08 -1.02 -4.04
C PHE A 159 28.15 -0.08 -3.48
N GLY A 160 27.98 1.24 -3.62
CA GLY A 160 29.00 2.22 -3.21
C GLY A 160 30.24 2.25 -4.11
N THR A 161 30.24 1.46 -5.18
CA THR A 161 31.33 1.40 -6.16
C THR A 161 30.77 1.02 -7.53
N THR A 162 31.56 1.26 -8.56
CA THR A 162 31.28 0.81 -9.92
C THR A 162 32.31 -0.25 -10.28
N SER A 163 31.84 -1.41 -10.70
CA SER A 163 32.72 -2.51 -11.08
C SER A 163 33.40 -2.17 -12.41
N LYS A 164 34.75 -2.17 -12.43
CA LYS A 164 35.51 -2.00 -13.67
C LYS A 164 35.18 -3.16 -14.62
N GLY A 165 34.67 -2.84 -15.81
CA GLY A 165 34.22 -3.83 -16.79
C GLY A 165 32.81 -4.39 -16.54
N GLY A 166 32.10 -3.89 -15.51
CA GLY A 166 30.69 -4.19 -15.30
C GLY A 166 29.78 -3.51 -16.34
N VAL A 167 28.48 -3.79 -16.28
CA VAL A 167 27.49 -3.31 -17.26
C VAL A 167 27.49 -1.78 -17.42
N ALA A 168 27.69 -1.02 -16.33
CA ALA A 168 27.79 0.43 -16.39
C ALA A 168 29.04 0.91 -17.17
N SER A 169 30.19 0.27 -16.91
CA SER A 169 31.44 0.58 -17.62
C SER A 169 31.29 0.27 -19.11
N GLN A 170 30.71 -0.88 -19.45
CA GLN A 170 30.48 -1.29 -20.84
C GLN A 170 29.50 -0.35 -21.56
N ALA A 171 28.41 0.06 -20.88
CA ALA A 171 27.47 1.02 -21.42
C ALA A 171 28.12 2.38 -21.70
N GLN A 172 28.98 2.87 -20.79
CA GLN A 172 29.73 4.11 -21.00
C GLN A 172 30.74 4.02 -22.15
N SER A 173 31.44 2.89 -22.30
CA SER A 173 32.33 2.64 -23.44
C SER A 173 31.56 2.65 -24.77
N LEU A 174 30.48 1.88 -24.87
CA LEU A 174 29.64 1.85 -26.08
C LEU A 174 29.05 3.23 -26.39
N ALA A 175 28.56 3.95 -25.38
CA ALA A 175 28.05 5.31 -25.57
C ALA A 175 29.12 6.27 -26.11
N SER A 176 30.36 6.17 -25.61
CA SER A 176 31.48 6.99 -26.08
C SER A 176 31.85 6.67 -27.52
N GLU A 177 31.88 5.39 -27.89
CA GLU A 177 32.12 4.94 -29.27
C GLU A 177 31.01 5.42 -30.22
N ASN A 178 29.75 5.35 -29.81
CA ASN A 178 28.62 5.82 -30.61
C ASN A 178 28.65 7.34 -30.83
N GLN A 179 29.05 8.11 -29.82
CA GLN A 179 29.24 9.55 -29.96
C GLN A 179 30.37 9.90 -30.95
N GLN A 180 31.46 9.12 -30.94
CA GLN A 180 32.56 9.29 -31.90
C GLN A 180 32.15 8.91 -33.33
N LYS A 181 31.29 7.89 -33.51
CA LYS A 181 30.82 7.47 -34.83
C LYS A 181 29.71 8.37 -35.40
N GLY A 182 28.87 8.95 -34.54
CA GLY A 182 27.80 9.87 -34.97
C GLY A 182 28.28 11.29 -35.28
N THR A 183 29.57 11.58 -35.10
CA THR A 183 30.20 12.89 -35.39
C THR A 183 31.08 12.87 -36.65
N ALA A 184 31.02 11.80 -37.45
CA ALA A 184 31.70 11.66 -38.74
C ALA A 184 30.75 11.86 -39.93
#